data_AF-A0A0N4VD85-F1
#
_entry.id   AF-A0A0N4VD85-F1
#
_cell.length_a   1.000
_cell.length_b   1.000
_cell.length_c   1.000
_cell.angle_alpha   90.00
_cell.angle_beta   90.00
_cell.angle_gamma   90.00
#
_symmetry.space_group_name_H-M   'P 1'
#
loop_
_entity.id
_entity.type
_entity.pdbx_description
1 polymer ?
#
loop_
_entity_poly.entity_id
_entity_poly.type
_entity_poly.pdbx_seq_one_letter_code
_entity_poly.pdbx_strand_id
1 'polypeptide(L)' 'MPGREGLPGQQGPKGPPGPTGRQGDDGQPGAPGKQGAPGIQGERGICPKYCAVDGGVFFEDGTRR' A
#
# COMPACT_ATOMS: atom_id res chain seq x y z
N MET A 1 -3.46 -5.72 -88.89
CA MET A 1 -3.83 -4.64 -87.95
C MET A 1 -3.40 -5.06 -86.55
N PRO A 2 -2.76 -4.19 -85.75
CA PRO A 2 -2.42 -4.53 -84.37
C PRO A 2 -3.68 -4.79 -83.53
N GLY A 3 -3.62 -5.76 -82.63
CA GLY A 3 -4.72 -6.11 -81.73
C GLY A 3 -5.00 -5.01 -80.71
N ARG A 4 -6.24 -4.95 -80.22
CA ARG A 4 -6.62 -4.02 -79.14
C ARG A 4 -5.86 -4.39 -77.87
N GLU A 5 -5.40 -3.38 -77.14
CA GLU A 5 -4.77 -3.58 -75.83
C GLU A 5 -5.73 -4.31 -74.88
N GLY A 6 -5.15 -5.17 -74.04
CA GLY A 6 -5.90 -5.90 -73.03
C GLY A 6 -6.48 -4.96 -71.97
N LEU A 7 -7.54 -5.41 -71.31
CA LEU A 7 -8.10 -4.67 -70.18
C LEU A 7 -7.08 -4.60 -69.04
N PRO A 8 -7.07 -3.51 -68.24
CA PRO A 8 -6.29 -3.46 -67.02
C PRO A 8 -6.59 -4.65 -66.10
N GLY A 9 -5.57 -5.07 -65.35
CA GLY A 9 -5.73 -6.14 -64.37
C GLY A 9 -6.69 -5.76 -63.24
N GLN A 10 -7.21 -6.77 -62.56
CA GLN A 10 -8.08 -6.56 -61.39
C GLN A 10 -7.28 -5.94 -60.23
N GLN A 11 -7.98 -5.19 -59.38
CA GLN A 11 -7.40 -4.68 -58.14
C GLN A 11 -6.90 -5.83 -57.27
N GLY A 12 -5.75 -5.63 -56.62
CA GLY A 12 -5.23 -6.59 -55.66
C GLY A 12 -6.14 -6.75 -54.43
N PRO A 13 -5.98 -7.85 -53.66
CA PRO A 13 -6.76 -8.07 -52.45
C PRO A 13 -6.45 -7.02 -51.37
N LYS A 14 -7.37 -6.87 -50.42
CA LYS A 14 -7.14 -6.06 -49.23
C LYS A 14 -5.94 -6.61 -48.44
N GLY A 15 -5.14 -5.72 -47.86
CA GLY A 15 -4.05 -6.09 -46.96
C GLY A 15 -4.54 -6.79 -45.67
N PRO A 16 -3.63 -7.45 -44.93
CA PRO A 16 -3.96 -8.10 -43.67
C PRO A 16 -4.39 -7.09 -42.58
N PRO A 17 -5.06 -7.56 -41.52
CA PRO A 17 -5.30 -6.74 -40.33
C PRO A 17 -3.99 -6.20 -39.72
N GLY A 18 -4.08 -5.07 -39.02
CA GLY A 18 -2.97 -4.52 -38.26
C GLY A 18 -2.61 -5.37 -37.04
N PRO A 19 -1.45 -5.12 -36.41
CA PRO A 19 -1.03 -5.82 -35.19
C PRO A 19 -1.94 -5.47 -34.00
N THR A 20 -1.95 -6.36 -32.99
CA THR A 20 -2.61 -6.10 -31.71
C THR A 20 -2.00 -4.86 -31.03
N GLY A 21 -2.84 -4.09 -30.33
CA GLY A 21 -2.40 -2.96 -29.53
C GLY A 21 -1.45 -3.35 -28.39
N ARG A 22 -0.76 -2.35 -27.82
CA ARG A 22 0.10 -2.55 -26.65
C ARG A 22 -0.74 -2.92 -25.42
N GLN A 23 -0.14 -3.67 -24.49
CA GLN A 23 -0.72 -3.88 -23.17
C GLN A 23 -0.95 -2.52 -22.47
N GLY A 24 -2.02 -2.42 -21.67
CA GLY A 24 -2.28 -1.24 -20.85
C GLY A 24 -1.24 -1.08 -19.74
N ASP A 25 -1.21 0.10 -19.15
CA ASP A 25 -0.33 0.42 -18.03
C ASP A 25 -0.70 -0.37 -16.76
N ASP A 26 0.26 -0.51 -15.85
CA ASP A 26 0.03 -1.12 -14.54
C ASP A 26 -0.98 -0.33 -13.71
N GLY A 27 -1.70 -1.02 -12.83
CA GLY A 27 -2.64 -0.40 -11.90
C GLY A 27 -1.94 0.53 -10.88
N GLN A 28 -2.70 1.45 -10.29
CA GLN A 28 -2.19 2.33 -9.23
C GLN A 28 -1.84 1.52 -7.97
N PRO A 29 -0.85 1.96 -7.16
CA PRO A 29 -0.57 1.36 -5.86
C PRO A 29 -1.81 1.36 -4.95
N GLY A 30 -1.87 0.39 -4.03
CA GLY A 30 -2.93 0.34 -3.02
C GLY A 30 -2.88 1.52 -2.05
N ALA A 31 -4.01 1.79 -1.38
CA ALA A 31 -4.09 2.82 -0.36
C ALA A 31 -3.19 2.49 0.85
N PRO A 32 -2.71 3.51 1.59
CA PRO A 32 -1.96 3.29 2.83
C PRO A 32 -2.74 2.46 3.86
N GLY A 33 -2.01 1.74 4.71
CA GLY A 33 -2.59 1.01 5.83
C GLY A 33 -3.30 1.92 6.84
N LYS A 34 -4.19 1.35 7.65
CA LYS A 34 -4.85 2.07 8.75
C LYS A 34 -3.84 2.44 9.84
N GLN A 35 -4.11 3.52 10.57
CA GLN A 35 -3.35 3.88 11.76
C GLN A 35 -3.38 2.75 12.79
N GLY A 36 -2.25 2.53 13.47
CA GLY A 36 -2.17 1.57 14.58
C GLY A 36 -3.08 1.91 15.74
N ALA A 37 -3.38 0.91 16.57
CA ALA A 37 -4.17 1.11 17.79
C ALA A 37 -3.44 2.06 18.78
N PRO A 38 -4.18 2.79 19.64
CA PRO A 38 -3.59 3.54 20.73
C PRO A 38 -2.73 2.65 21.65
N GLY A 39 -1.72 3.24 22.27
CA GLY A 39 -0.92 2.56 23.28
C GLY A 39 -1.75 2.17 24.52
N ILE A 40 -1.24 1.19 25.27
CA ILE A 40 -1.84 0.81 26.55
C ILE A 40 -1.71 1.94 27.59
N GLN A 41 -2.65 1.99 28.52
CA GLN A 41 -2.57 2.91 29.65
C GLN A 41 -1.32 2.59 30.51
N GLY A 42 -0.61 3.62 30.95
CA GLY A 42 0.54 3.48 31.84
C GLY A 42 0.16 2.93 33.22
N GLU A 43 1.12 2.27 33.87
CA GLU A 43 0.95 1.75 35.22
C GLU A 43 0.69 2.89 36.23
N ARG A 44 -0.05 2.59 37.30
CA ARG A 44 -0.30 3.58 38.36
C ARG A 44 1.03 3.92 39.04
N GLY A 45 1.32 5.22 39.19
CA GLY A 45 2.44 5.69 39.98
C GLY A 45 2.27 5.29 41.45
N ILE A 46 3.35 4.81 42.08
CA ILE A 46 3.35 4.45 43.49
C ILE A 46 3.59 5.73 44.30
N CYS A 47 2.56 6.23 45.00
CA CYS A 47 2.71 7.35 45.92
C CYS A 47 3.24 6.83 47.27
N PRO A 48 4.40 7.32 47.77
CA PRO A 48 4.81 7.01 49.13
C PRO A 48 3.85 7.69 50.11
N LYS A 49 3.23 6.90 50.98
CA LYS A 49 2.16 7.38 51.86
C LYS A 49 2.71 8.14 53.07
N TYR A 50 3.92 7.80 53.51
CA TYR A 50 4.55 8.39 54.69
C TYR A 50 6.07 8.40 54.51
N CYS A 51 6.72 9.54 54.77
CA CYS A 51 8.15 9.57 55.07
C CYS A 51 8.31 9.12 56.53
N ALA A 52 8.90 7.97 56.77
CA ALA A 52 9.27 7.63 58.14
C ALA A 52 10.40 8.56 58.61
N VAL A 53 10.36 8.94 59.88
CA VAL A 53 11.41 9.77 60.52
C VAL A 53 12.79 9.10 60.42
N ASP A 54 12.81 7.79 60.20
CA ASP A 54 13.98 6.93 60.03
C ASP A 54 14.52 6.89 58.57
N GLY A 55 13.98 7.70 57.65
CA GLY A 55 14.40 7.75 56.25
C GLY A 55 13.90 6.61 55.35
N GLY A 56 13.02 5.74 55.86
CA GLY A 56 12.42 4.65 55.09
C GLY A 56 11.17 5.09 54.31
N VAL A 57 11.05 4.63 53.06
CA VAL A 57 9.85 4.83 52.25
C VAL A 57 8.96 3.59 52.37
N PHE A 58 7.73 3.79 52.85
CA PHE A 58 6.74 2.72 52.95
C PHE A 58 5.73 2.84 51.81
N PHE A 59 5.63 1.77 51.03
CA PHE A 59 4.68 1.65 49.92
C PHE A 59 3.38 0.99 50.39
N GLU A 60 2.27 1.20 49.67
CA GLU A 60 0.95 0.65 50.02
C GLU A 60 0.88 -0.88 50.00
N ASP A 61 1.88 -1.55 49.42
CA ASP A 61 2.03 -3.00 49.40
C ASP A 61 2.72 -3.57 50.67
N GLY A 62 3.08 -2.71 51.63
CA GLY A 62 3.76 -3.11 52.87
C GLY A 62 5.25 -3.43 52.70
N THR A 63 5.81 -3.27 51.49
CA THR A 63 7.26 -3.42 51.27
C THR A 63 7.99 -2.16 51.74
N ARG A 64 9.04 -2.35 52.55
CA ARG A 64 9.98 -1.29 52.95
C ARG A 64 11.16 -1.29 51.96
N ARG A 65 11.51 -0.13 51.41
CA ARG A 65 12.81 0.09 50.73
C ARG A 65 13.60 1.17 51.44
#